data_AF-A0A073CEG5-F1
#
_entry.id   AF-A0A073CEG5-F1
#
_cell.length_a   1.000
_cell.length_b   1.000
_cell.length_c   1.000
_cell.angle_alpha   90.00
_cell.angle_beta   90.00
_cell.angle_gamma   90.00
#
_symmetry.space_group_name_H-M   'P 1'
#
loop_
_entity.id
_entity.type
_entity.pdbx_description
1 polymer ?
#
loop_
_entity_poly.entity_id
_entity_poly.type
_entity_poly.pdbx_seq_one_letter_code
_entity_poly.pdbx_strand_id
1 'polypeptide(L)'
;MQILIPSKKKSWVKNHNKIVLTMTNATLKNLALGVVMVTVGLLLSRSVEAQPFNGASTPMFENITLSPQFSPNPLLIRGLSGGPTLAKDITGREQTETGTCQGYVDQKPDHTIILTTFFDYLQLQVQSSEDTVLVIRGPGGSWCNDDGKDMNPNIEGQWLSGKYEIWVGSYKTNAYHPYVISITDKK
;
A
#
# COMPACT_ATOMS: atom_id res chain seq x y z
N MET A 1 -28.62 16.82 64.72
CA MET A 1 -27.60 15.77 64.93
C MET A 1 -26.52 15.99 63.88
N GLN A 2 -25.43 16.66 64.26
CA GLN A 2 -24.19 16.83 63.49
C GLN A 2 -23.37 15.54 63.50
N ILE A 3 -22.56 15.32 62.45
CA ILE A 3 -21.19 14.74 62.37
C ILE A 3 -20.86 14.78 60.84
N LEU A 4 -20.08 15.72 60.29
CA LEU A 4 -18.61 15.94 60.25
C LEU A 4 -17.75 14.87 59.50
N ILE A 5 -17.33 15.21 58.25
CA ILE A 5 -15.96 15.26 57.60
C ILE A 5 -15.04 14.00 57.68
N PRO A 6 -14.16 13.57 56.71
CA PRO A 6 -13.28 14.31 55.74
C PRO A 6 -13.14 13.76 54.29
N SER A 7 -12.84 14.59 53.26
CA SER A 7 -11.52 15.04 52.74
C SER A 7 -10.49 13.93 52.38
N LYS A 8 -10.10 13.82 51.09
CA LYS A 8 -8.67 13.82 50.64
C LYS A 8 -8.53 14.29 49.18
N LYS A 9 -7.79 15.39 48.98
CA LYS A 9 -7.23 15.84 47.69
C LYS A 9 -6.02 14.95 47.34
N LYS A 10 -5.97 14.42 46.10
CA LYS A 10 -4.79 13.74 45.56
C LYS A 10 -3.85 14.75 44.89
N SER A 11 -2.65 14.83 45.44
CA SER A 11 -1.49 15.55 44.91
C SER A 11 -0.93 14.80 43.69
N TRP A 12 -0.69 15.51 42.59
CA TRP A 12 0.06 15.00 41.44
C TRP A 12 1.49 15.54 41.52
N VAL A 13 2.43 14.61 41.68
CA VAL A 13 3.87 14.86 41.75
C VAL A 13 4.39 15.04 40.33
N LYS A 14 4.97 16.23 40.04
CA LYS A 14 5.78 16.49 38.84
C LYS A 14 7.13 15.80 39.00
N ASN A 15 7.55 15.02 38.02
CA ASN A 15 8.90 14.45 37.98
C ASN A 15 9.64 14.97 36.74
N HIS A 16 10.65 15.83 36.97
CA HIS A 16 11.58 16.34 35.96
C HIS A 16 12.91 15.60 36.13
N ASN A 17 13.28 14.74 35.17
CA ASN A 17 14.63 14.17 35.11
C ASN A 17 15.61 15.26 34.63
N LYS A 18 16.36 15.86 35.55
CA LYS A 18 17.59 16.60 35.24
C LYS A 18 18.79 15.69 35.50
N ILE A 19 19.50 15.34 34.43
CA ILE A 19 20.79 14.67 34.49
C ILE A 19 21.83 15.70 34.94
N VAL A 20 22.42 15.48 36.12
CA VAL A 20 23.54 16.26 36.66
C VAL A 20 24.81 15.49 36.32
N LEU A 21 25.60 16.01 35.38
CA LEU A 21 26.95 15.52 35.10
C LEU A 21 27.93 16.23 36.05
N THR A 22 28.51 15.45 36.96
CA THR A 22 29.58 15.88 37.87
C THR A 22 30.89 16.06 37.11
N MET A 23 31.48 17.25 37.20
CA MET A 23 32.83 17.52 36.68
C MET A 23 33.89 17.23 37.74
N THR A 24 34.89 16.44 37.39
CA THR A 24 36.11 16.21 38.19
C THR A 24 37.21 17.17 37.78
N ASN A 25 37.80 17.86 38.76
CA ASN A 25 38.88 18.83 38.58
C ASN A 25 40.20 18.17 38.12
N ALA A 26 40.81 18.73 37.08
CA ALA A 26 42.20 18.45 36.71
C ALA A 26 43.06 19.71 36.91
N THR A 27 44.21 19.54 37.56
CA THR A 27 45.13 20.58 38.02
C THR A 27 45.91 21.25 36.88
N LEU A 28 46.04 22.58 36.96
CA LEU A 28 46.81 23.44 36.07
C LEU A 28 48.33 23.28 36.25
N LYS A 29 49.06 23.14 35.13
CA LYS A 29 50.48 23.51 35.01
C LYS A 29 50.62 24.52 33.88
N ASN A 30 51.39 25.57 34.15
CA ASN A 30 51.44 26.83 33.42
C ASN A 30 52.60 26.88 32.40
N LEU A 31 52.38 27.73 31.38
CA LEU A 31 53.32 28.39 30.46
C LEU A 31 54.01 27.58 29.34
N ALA A 32 53.59 27.86 28.11
CA ALA A 32 54.49 28.25 27.02
C ALA A 32 53.77 29.21 26.06
N LEU A 33 54.38 30.37 25.81
CA LEU A 33 53.97 31.35 24.79
C LEU A 33 54.03 30.71 23.39
N GLY A 34 53.11 31.07 22.49
CA GLY A 34 53.41 30.96 21.06
C GLY A 34 52.21 30.91 20.11
N VAL A 35 51.85 32.07 19.57
CA VAL A 35 51.19 32.30 18.27
C VAL A 35 49.73 31.83 18.13
N VAL A 36 48.81 32.79 18.23
CA VAL A 36 47.44 32.67 17.73
C VAL A 36 47.48 32.69 16.20
N MET A 37 47.54 31.52 15.56
CA MET A 37 47.15 31.38 14.16
C MET A 37 45.65 31.15 14.13
N VAL A 38 44.89 32.22 13.87
CA VAL A 38 43.48 32.12 13.48
C VAL A 38 43.46 31.40 12.13
N THR A 39 43.25 30.09 12.13
CA THR A 39 42.94 29.36 10.92
C THR A 39 41.52 29.75 10.51
N VAL A 40 41.44 30.71 9.58
CA VAL A 40 40.23 30.97 8.81
C VAL A 40 39.93 29.69 8.05
N GLY A 41 39.06 28.85 8.59
CA GLY A 41 38.60 27.63 7.93
C GLY A 41 37.92 28.02 6.63
N LEU A 42 38.60 27.79 5.50
CA LEU A 42 37.99 27.87 4.18
C LEU A 42 36.85 26.84 4.14
N LEU A 43 35.61 27.33 4.26
CA LEU A 43 34.41 26.56 3.99
C LEU A 43 34.39 26.28 2.48
N LEU A 44 34.94 25.14 2.06
CA LEU A 44 34.71 24.62 0.71
C LEU A 44 33.22 24.32 0.59
N SER A 45 32.51 25.20 -0.09
CA SER A 45 31.08 25.02 -0.40
C SER A 45 30.95 23.78 -1.29
N ARG A 46 30.40 22.70 -0.75
CA ARG A 46 30.02 21.55 -1.57
C ARG A 46 28.81 21.97 -2.40
N SER A 47 28.95 22.02 -3.72
CA SER A 47 27.80 22.08 -4.61
C SER A 47 26.95 20.84 -4.35
N VAL A 48 25.73 21.03 -3.85
CA VAL A 48 24.71 19.98 -3.82
C VAL A 48 24.16 19.88 -5.23
N GLU A 49 24.66 18.91 -5.99
CA GLU A 49 24.10 18.56 -7.29
C GLU A 49 22.72 17.92 -7.03
N ALA A 50 21.64 18.55 -7.51
CA ALA A 50 20.32 17.92 -7.50
C ALA A 50 20.34 16.77 -8.52
N GLN A 51 20.15 15.54 -8.07
CA GLN A 51 19.95 14.42 -8.98
C GLN A 51 18.68 14.67 -9.82
N PRO A 52 18.68 14.38 -11.13
CA PRO A 52 17.47 14.46 -11.91
C PRO A 52 16.43 13.51 -11.31
N PHE A 53 15.31 14.07 -10.85
CA PHE A 53 14.13 13.30 -10.52
C PHE A 53 13.60 12.71 -11.83
N ASN A 54 13.94 11.44 -12.10
CA ASN A 54 13.26 10.64 -13.11
C ASN A 54 11.86 10.31 -12.57
N GLY A 55 11.01 11.33 -12.52
CA GLY A 55 9.66 11.32 -11.97
C GLY A 55 8.64 10.63 -12.84
N ALA A 56 8.98 9.48 -13.41
CA ALA A 56 7.98 8.66 -14.07
C ALA A 56 7.00 8.18 -13.00
N SER A 57 5.86 8.86 -12.88
CA SER A 57 4.74 8.39 -12.07
C SER A 57 4.31 7.03 -12.61
N THR A 58 4.35 6.00 -11.78
CA THR A 58 3.78 4.70 -12.17
C THR A 58 2.27 4.91 -12.37
N PRO A 59 1.73 4.60 -13.56
CA PRO A 59 0.31 4.77 -13.81
C PRO A 59 -0.53 3.90 -12.85
N MET A 60 -1.75 4.36 -12.57
CA MET A 60 -2.76 3.64 -11.81
C MET A 60 -4.01 3.52 -12.69
N PHE A 61 -4.86 2.52 -12.43
CA PHE A 61 -6.14 2.33 -13.15
C PHE A 61 -5.94 2.16 -14.66
N GLU A 62 -4.98 1.31 -15.02
CA GLU A 62 -4.54 1.12 -16.39
C GLU A 62 -5.54 0.33 -17.24
N ASN A 63 -5.63 0.70 -18.52
CA ASN A 63 -6.24 -0.11 -19.56
C ASN A 63 -5.14 -0.76 -20.39
N ILE A 64 -5.11 -2.09 -20.44
CA ILE A 64 -4.03 -2.86 -21.07
C ILE A 64 -4.57 -3.80 -22.15
N THR A 65 -3.72 -4.11 -23.13
CA THR A 65 -4.01 -5.11 -24.16
C THR A 65 -2.94 -6.20 -24.07
N LEU A 66 -3.37 -7.46 -23.97
CA LEU A 66 -2.49 -8.61 -23.80
C LEU A 66 -2.66 -9.64 -24.92
N SER A 67 -1.56 -10.27 -25.26
CA SER A 67 -1.47 -11.50 -26.04
C SER A 67 -0.66 -12.52 -25.23
N PRO A 68 -0.80 -13.83 -25.47
CA PRO A 68 0.05 -14.84 -24.85
C PRO A 68 1.54 -14.51 -25.00
N GLN A 69 2.34 -14.91 -24.01
CA GLN A 69 3.78 -14.67 -23.91
C GLN A 69 4.16 -13.18 -23.83
N PHE A 70 3.27 -12.35 -23.27
CA PHE A 70 3.55 -10.94 -23.04
C PHE A 70 4.80 -10.74 -22.16
N SER A 71 5.42 -9.57 -22.27
CA SER A 71 6.60 -9.16 -21.50
C SER A 71 6.43 -7.71 -21.05
N PRO A 72 6.76 -7.35 -19.80
CA PRO A 72 7.26 -8.23 -18.72
C PRO A 72 6.20 -9.21 -18.21
N ASN A 73 6.64 -10.31 -17.58
CA ASN A 73 5.77 -11.34 -17.01
C ASN A 73 6.35 -11.86 -15.67
N PRO A 74 5.68 -11.61 -14.53
CA PRO A 74 4.35 -11.02 -14.42
C PRO A 74 4.30 -9.55 -14.84
N LEU A 75 3.19 -9.13 -15.45
CA LEU A 75 2.85 -7.74 -15.65
C LEU A 75 2.20 -7.21 -14.36
N LEU A 76 2.63 -6.04 -13.91
CA LEU A 76 2.14 -5.43 -12.68
C LEU A 76 1.35 -4.17 -13.02
N ILE A 77 0.07 -4.12 -12.62
CA ILE A 77 -0.77 -2.93 -12.69
C ILE A 77 -1.26 -2.56 -11.28
N ARG A 78 -1.65 -1.30 -11.07
CA ARG A 78 -1.87 -0.75 -9.72
C ARG A 78 -3.15 0.07 -9.62
N GLY A 79 -3.71 0.15 -8.42
CA GLY A 79 -4.89 0.97 -8.15
C GLY A 79 -5.15 1.16 -6.67
N LEU A 80 -6.37 1.63 -6.37
CA LEU A 80 -6.90 1.84 -5.02
C LEU A 80 -8.20 1.05 -4.92
N SER A 81 -8.29 0.14 -3.96
CA SER A 81 -9.45 -0.75 -3.82
C SER A 81 -10.64 -0.03 -3.20
N GLY A 82 -11.79 -0.71 -3.19
CA GLY A 82 -12.94 -0.36 -2.35
C GLY A 82 -14.06 0.31 -3.13
N GLY A 83 -15.01 0.88 -2.39
CA GLY A 83 -16.16 1.58 -2.94
C GLY A 83 -17.46 1.28 -2.17
N PRO A 84 -18.60 1.85 -2.62
CA PRO A 84 -19.86 1.73 -1.93
C PRO A 84 -20.73 0.55 -2.41
N THR A 85 -20.43 -0.04 -3.56
CA THR A 85 -21.28 -1.02 -4.24
C THR A 85 -20.96 -2.42 -3.77
N LEU A 86 -21.95 -3.27 -3.51
CA LEU A 86 -21.67 -4.67 -3.14
C LEU A 86 -21.12 -5.43 -4.36
N ALA A 87 -20.07 -6.23 -4.16
CA ALA A 87 -19.44 -7.01 -5.23
C ALA A 87 -20.45 -7.96 -5.92
N LYS A 88 -21.34 -8.58 -5.15
CA LYS A 88 -22.43 -9.43 -5.66
C LYS A 88 -23.42 -8.71 -6.59
N ASP A 89 -23.57 -7.39 -6.46
CA ASP A 89 -24.48 -6.62 -7.31
C ASP A 89 -23.91 -6.50 -8.74
N ILE A 90 -22.58 -6.58 -8.88
CA ILE A 90 -21.90 -6.60 -10.18
C ILE A 90 -22.05 -7.95 -10.88
N THR A 91 -21.95 -9.06 -10.15
CA THR A 91 -22.03 -10.43 -10.69
C THR A 91 -23.46 -10.98 -10.74
N GLY A 92 -24.39 -10.36 -10.02
CA GLY A 92 -25.77 -10.82 -9.84
C GLY A 92 -25.91 -12.06 -8.96
N ARG A 93 -24.87 -12.45 -8.20
CA ARG A 93 -24.84 -13.67 -7.38
C ARG A 93 -23.90 -13.54 -6.18
N GLU A 94 -24.22 -14.23 -5.09
CA GLU A 94 -23.41 -14.24 -3.85
C GLU A 94 -22.09 -15.00 -4.01
N GLN A 95 -22.05 -15.99 -4.90
CA GLN A 95 -20.90 -16.85 -5.15
C GLN A 95 -20.83 -17.21 -6.64
N THR A 96 -19.61 -17.27 -7.16
CA THR A 96 -19.27 -17.73 -8.51
C THR A 96 -18.42 -18.99 -8.44
N GLU A 97 -18.08 -19.55 -9.59
CA GLU A 97 -17.23 -20.73 -9.70
C GLU A 97 -15.81 -20.49 -9.14
N THR A 98 -15.39 -19.22 -9.02
CA THR A 98 -14.07 -18.81 -8.52
C THR A 98 -14.06 -18.41 -7.05
N GLY A 99 -15.20 -18.31 -6.38
CA GLY A 99 -15.28 -17.88 -4.98
C GLY A 99 -16.49 -17.01 -4.65
N THR A 100 -16.52 -16.54 -3.40
CA THR A 100 -17.56 -15.65 -2.86
C THR A 100 -17.39 -14.21 -3.38
N CYS A 101 -18.50 -13.51 -3.53
CA CYS A 101 -18.54 -12.10 -3.91
C CYS A 101 -18.77 -11.21 -2.68
N GLN A 102 -18.03 -11.47 -1.60
CA GLN A 102 -18.20 -10.77 -0.34
C GLN A 102 -17.35 -9.49 -0.34
N GLY A 103 -17.97 -8.35 -0.01
CA GLY A 103 -17.29 -7.05 0.09
C GLY A 103 -17.80 -6.04 -0.93
N TYR A 104 -17.02 -4.97 -1.14
CA TYR A 104 -17.48 -3.75 -1.81
C TYR A 104 -16.49 -3.21 -2.83
N VAL A 105 -17.01 -2.79 -3.98
CA VAL A 105 -16.29 -2.27 -5.14
C VAL A 105 -16.81 -0.88 -5.54
N ASP A 106 -16.08 -0.19 -6.40
CA ASP A 106 -16.54 1.06 -7.00
C ASP A 106 -17.65 0.81 -8.04
N GLN A 107 -18.43 1.84 -8.37
CA GLN A 107 -19.49 1.77 -9.37
C GLN A 107 -18.95 1.52 -10.79
N LYS A 108 -17.71 1.93 -11.05
CA LYS A 108 -17.01 1.76 -12.33
C LYS A 108 -15.84 0.79 -12.16
N PRO A 109 -15.47 0.04 -13.23
CA PRO A 109 -14.30 -0.82 -13.15
C PRO A 109 -13.03 0.02 -13.02
N ASP A 110 -12.07 -0.51 -12.25
CA ASP A 110 -10.75 0.07 -12.02
C ASP A 110 -9.83 -0.12 -13.23
N HIS A 111 -9.98 -1.25 -13.92
CA HIS A 111 -9.19 -1.59 -15.09
C HIS A 111 -10.04 -2.18 -16.20
N THR A 112 -9.58 -1.99 -17.43
CA THR A 112 -10.03 -2.76 -18.59
C THR A 112 -8.85 -3.52 -19.19
N ILE A 113 -9.02 -4.82 -19.39
CA ILE A 113 -8.05 -5.67 -20.06
C ILE A 113 -8.64 -6.16 -21.38
N ILE A 114 -7.92 -5.97 -22.49
CA ILE A 114 -8.29 -6.51 -23.79
C ILE A 114 -7.39 -7.72 -24.07
N LEU A 115 -7.97 -8.91 -24.11
CA LEU A 115 -7.26 -10.13 -24.52
C LEU A 115 -7.44 -10.30 -26.03
N THR A 116 -6.32 -10.22 -26.77
CA THR A 116 -6.32 -10.26 -28.24
C THR A 116 -6.65 -11.65 -28.80
N THR A 117 -6.27 -12.70 -28.06
CA THR A 117 -6.52 -14.10 -28.40
C THR A 117 -6.88 -14.87 -27.13
N PHE A 118 -7.24 -16.15 -27.30
CA PHE A 118 -7.43 -17.08 -26.19
C PHE A 118 -6.13 -17.27 -25.37
N PHE A 119 -6.28 -17.45 -24.06
CA PHE A 119 -5.22 -17.87 -23.14
C PHE A 119 -5.56 -19.23 -22.53
N ASP A 120 -4.68 -20.21 -22.72
CA ASP A 120 -4.78 -21.53 -22.05
C ASP A 120 -4.65 -21.41 -20.53
N TYR A 121 -3.90 -20.42 -20.05
CA TYR A 121 -3.79 -20.04 -18.66
C TYR A 121 -3.53 -18.55 -18.55
N LEU A 122 -4.27 -17.87 -17.69
CA LEU A 122 -3.99 -16.52 -17.22
C LEU A 122 -4.46 -16.43 -15.77
N GLN A 123 -3.63 -15.83 -14.92
CA GLN A 123 -3.94 -15.55 -13.53
C GLN A 123 -3.85 -14.05 -13.28
N LEU A 124 -4.86 -13.52 -12.60
CA LEU A 124 -4.85 -12.21 -11.97
C LEU A 124 -4.84 -12.43 -10.47
N GLN A 125 -3.76 -12.03 -9.79
CA GLN A 125 -3.63 -12.08 -8.34
C GLN A 125 -3.48 -10.67 -7.79
N VAL A 126 -4.39 -10.29 -6.88
CA VAL A 126 -4.30 -9.03 -6.15
C VAL A 126 -3.30 -9.18 -5.00
N GLN A 127 -2.58 -8.10 -4.71
CA GLN A 127 -1.70 -7.99 -3.55
C GLN A 127 -2.00 -6.65 -2.88
N SER A 128 -2.52 -6.72 -1.66
CA SER A 128 -2.67 -5.59 -0.74
C SER A 128 -2.24 -5.96 0.67
N SER A 129 -2.00 -4.95 1.51
CA SER A 129 -1.77 -5.13 2.94
C SER A 129 -3.05 -5.41 3.72
N GLU A 130 -4.20 -5.24 3.09
CA GLU A 130 -5.53 -5.36 3.66
C GLU A 130 -6.38 -6.35 2.85
N ASP A 131 -7.53 -6.72 3.41
CA ASP A 131 -8.46 -7.68 2.83
C ASP A 131 -9.22 -7.09 1.62
N THR A 132 -9.07 -7.72 0.45
CA THR A 132 -9.53 -7.20 -0.83
C THR A 132 -10.41 -8.20 -1.58
N VAL A 133 -11.26 -7.66 -2.45
CA VAL A 133 -12.16 -8.45 -3.31
C VAL A 133 -11.74 -8.27 -4.76
N LEU A 134 -11.83 -9.30 -5.58
CA LEU A 134 -11.66 -9.22 -7.03
C LEU A 134 -12.98 -9.58 -7.71
N VAL A 135 -13.47 -8.70 -8.58
CA VAL A 135 -14.61 -8.98 -9.47
C VAL A 135 -14.19 -8.75 -10.91
N ILE A 136 -14.55 -9.69 -11.78
CA ILE A 136 -14.20 -9.66 -13.20
C ILE A 136 -15.44 -9.94 -14.02
N ARG A 137 -15.68 -9.13 -15.06
CA ARG A 137 -16.74 -9.36 -16.03
C ARG A 137 -16.17 -9.33 -17.44
N GLY A 138 -16.53 -10.29 -18.27
CA GLY A 138 -16.05 -10.36 -19.64
C GLY A 138 -16.70 -11.48 -20.45
N PRO A 139 -16.10 -11.85 -21.61
CA PRO A 139 -16.52 -13.00 -22.39
C PRO A 139 -16.63 -14.26 -21.52
N GLY A 140 -17.79 -14.92 -21.55
CA GLY A 140 -18.07 -16.14 -20.79
C GLY A 140 -18.79 -15.91 -19.47
N GLY A 141 -18.79 -14.70 -18.90
CA GLY A 141 -19.57 -14.38 -17.70
C GLY A 141 -18.91 -13.38 -16.75
N SER A 142 -19.15 -13.59 -15.47
CA SER A 142 -18.63 -12.77 -14.39
C SER A 142 -18.20 -13.65 -13.22
N TRP A 143 -17.09 -13.30 -12.59
CA TRP A 143 -16.43 -14.07 -11.56
C TRP A 143 -16.06 -13.17 -10.39
N CYS A 144 -15.96 -13.76 -9.21
CA CYS A 144 -15.54 -13.07 -8.01
C CYS A 144 -14.72 -13.99 -7.11
N ASN A 145 -13.81 -13.40 -6.37
CA ASN A 145 -13.04 -14.06 -5.33
C ASN A 145 -12.67 -13.00 -4.27
N ASP A 146 -12.75 -13.37 -3.00
CA ASP A 146 -12.38 -12.54 -1.83
C ASP A 146 -11.16 -13.19 -1.16
N ASP A 147 -11.32 -14.46 -0.78
CA ASP A 147 -10.24 -15.28 -0.24
C ASP A 147 -9.61 -16.18 -1.30
N GLY A 148 -8.40 -15.82 -1.73
CA GLY A 148 -7.59 -16.57 -2.67
C GLY A 148 -6.34 -17.15 -2.01
N LYS A 149 -5.25 -16.38 -2.06
CA LYS A 149 -4.01 -16.68 -1.35
C LYS A 149 -3.93 -15.74 -0.14
N ASP A 150 -3.98 -16.31 1.05
CA ASP A 150 -4.25 -15.56 2.29
C ASP A 150 -5.57 -14.78 2.17
N MET A 151 -5.63 -13.51 2.56
CA MET A 151 -6.78 -12.60 2.41
C MET A 151 -6.76 -11.82 1.09
N ASN A 152 -5.97 -12.26 0.11
CA ASN A 152 -5.86 -11.60 -1.18
C ASN A 152 -6.46 -12.49 -2.28
N PRO A 153 -7.32 -11.93 -3.14
CA PRO A 153 -8.05 -12.71 -4.11
C PRO A 153 -7.20 -13.03 -5.33
N ASN A 154 -7.53 -14.15 -5.98
CA ASN A 154 -7.00 -14.47 -7.29
C ASN A 154 -8.05 -15.16 -8.15
N ILE A 155 -7.98 -14.94 -9.46
CA ILE A 155 -8.78 -15.65 -10.45
C ILE A 155 -7.83 -16.13 -11.54
N GLU A 156 -7.87 -17.43 -11.81
CA GLU A 156 -7.04 -18.09 -12.81
C GLU A 156 -7.81 -19.11 -13.63
N GLY A 157 -7.26 -19.48 -14.78
CA GLY A 157 -7.83 -20.50 -15.65
C GLY A 157 -7.67 -20.14 -17.12
N GLN A 158 -8.57 -20.65 -17.95
CA GLN A 158 -8.65 -20.33 -19.36
C GLN A 158 -9.44 -19.05 -19.60
N TRP A 159 -8.99 -18.21 -20.54
CA TRP A 159 -9.63 -16.93 -20.84
C TRP A 159 -9.87 -16.80 -22.34
N LEU A 160 -11.10 -16.42 -22.70
CA LEU A 160 -11.48 -16.13 -24.07
C LEU A 160 -10.89 -14.78 -24.52
N SER A 161 -10.79 -14.58 -25.84
CA SER A 161 -10.47 -13.24 -26.35
C SER A 161 -11.63 -12.26 -26.10
N GLY A 162 -11.29 -11.00 -25.85
CA GLY A 162 -12.26 -9.93 -25.70
C GLY A 162 -11.93 -8.96 -24.56
N LYS A 163 -12.92 -8.11 -24.23
CA LYS A 163 -12.80 -7.07 -23.21
C LYS A 163 -13.23 -7.60 -21.85
N TYR A 164 -12.36 -7.46 -20.86
CA TYR A 164 -12.61 -7.74 -19.46
C TYR A 164 -12.61 -6.45 -18.66
N GLU A 165 -13.60 -6.29 -17.80
CA GLU A 165 -13.72 -5.21 -16.83
C GLU A 165 -13.38 -5.77 -15.45
N ILE A 166 -12.49 -5.08 -14.73
CA ILE A 166 -11.92 -5.54 -13.48
C ILE A 166 -12.25 -4.52 -12.39
N TRP A 167 -12.78 -4.99 -11.27
CA TRP A 167 -12.96 -4.22 -10.05
C TRP A 167 -12.12 -4.87 -8.95
N VAL A 168 -11.42 -4.05 -8.18
CA VAL A 168 -10.75 -4.45 -6.94
C VAL A 168 -11.42 -3.74 -5.79
N GLY A 169 -12.09 -4.52 -4.96
CA GLY A 169 -12.84 -4.07 -3.81
C GLY A 169 -12.09 -4.21 -2.49
N SER A 170 -12.77 -3.84 -1.43
CA SER A 170 -12.36 -4.08 -0.06
C SER A 170 -13.48 -4.83 0.66
N TYR A 171 -13.12 -5.68 1.62
CA TYR A 171 -14.11 -6.39 2.43
C TYR A 171 -15.09 -5.44 3.16
N LYS A 172 -14.59 -4.27 3.59
CA LYS A 172 -15.36 -3.21 4.25
C LYS A 172 -15.81 -2.13 3.27
N THR A 173 -17.05 -1.68 3.43
CA THR A 173 -17.62 -0.59 2.62
C THR A 173 -16.84 0.71 2.80
N ASN A 174 -16.55 1.39 1.68
CA ASN A 174 -15.79 2.65 1.64
C ASN A 174 -14.42 2.59 2.37
N ALA A 175 -13.81 1.40 2.46
CA ALA A 175 -12.42 1.23 2.86
C ALA A 175 -11.55 1.18 1.60
N TYR A 176 -10.52 2.02 1.54
CA TYR A 176 -9.70 2.20 0.34
C TYR A 176 -8.24 1.85 0.63
N HIS A 177 -7.70 0.88 -0.10
CA HIS A 177 -6.36 0.37 0.13
C HIS A 177 -5.57 0.25 -1.18
N PRO A 178 -4.30 0.68 -1.22
CA PRO A 178 -3.48 0.47 -2.40
C PRO A 178 -3.33 -1.02 -2.70
N TYR A 179 -3.33 -1.37 -3.98
CA TYR A 179 -3.08 -2.73 -4.42
C TYR A 179 -2.18 -2.78 -5.65
N VAL A 180 -1.63 -3.98 -5.89
CA VAL A 180 -0.99 -4.37 -7.14
C VAL A 180 -1.70 -5.62 -7.66
N ILE A 181 -2.03 -5.66 -8.94
CA ILE A 181 -2.44 -6.90 -9.61
C ILE A 181 -1.21 -7.45 -10.32
N SER A 182 -0.83 -8.67 -9.97
CA SER A 182 0.15 -9.47 -10.69
C SER A 182 -0.58 -10.31 -11.74
N ILE A 183 -0.24 -10.09 -13.01
CA ILE A 183 -0.83 -10.79 -14.15
C ILE A 183 0.22 -11.72 -14.76
N THR A 184 -0.06 -13.02 -14.82
CA THR A 184 0.85 -14.03 -15.38
C THR A 184 0.08 -15.02 -16.26
N ASP A 185 0.67 -15.41 -17.40
CA ASP A 185 0.20 -16.54 -18.23
C ASP A 185 1.04 -17.82 -18.00
N LYS A 186 1.93 -17.79 -17.00
CA LYS A 186 2.73 -18.93 -16.56
C LYS A 186 2.10 -19.54 -15.31
N LYS A 187 1.84 -20.84 -15.39
CA LYS A 187 1.31 -21.67 -14.30
C LYS A 187 2.39 -22.02 -13.27
#